data_AF-A0A2V9UMA7-F1
#
_entry.id   AF-A0A2V9UMA7-F1
#
_cell.length_a   1.000
_cell.length_b   1.000
_cell.length_c   1.000
_cell.angle_alpha   90.00
_cell.angle_beta   90.00
_cell.angle_gamma   90.00
#
_symmetry.space_group_name_H-M   'P 1'
#
loop_
_entity.id
_entity.type
_entity.pdbx_description
1 polymer ?
#
loop_
_entity_poly.entity_id
_entity_poly.type
_entity_poly.pdbx_seq_one_letter_code
_entity_poly.pdbx_strand_id
1 'polypeptide(L)'
;MLFAVPVWSKVFVRWTQPLLPPAERLGVHELAIPWNAVALPSFRGAARQGYRAYAEVAIGEASSAAKTATKFGFAGIIVNPGDSRPDQIEQALRKLRSAYPRLLFLTLNPNGKQPQMRGTLIVKRNGVLEATSPTAQPWLDTNLALVRLEQAFRPAQTPLYSFAWELTDTLQQQHGPDAKDYALAVAEAGAFDADLVLSLHESLENGMAQNNPGAWAVWDQVKSYLRFFPQHPERRLDPEANVGVVTDDDAASYEPINLLARHNIALRVLRPADLSPRGLEGVDVVVVFSALEKLKAETVTDFAKKGGVAVLVGSHRSLARQSDSGQSAQPVRLSEQSVSYAVGKGRMIELSEPVTDPE
;
A
#
# COMPACT_ATOMS: atom_id res chain seq x y z
N MET A 1 20.10 -13.65 17.19
CA MET A 1 19.02 -12.89 16.55
C MET A 1 17.76 -13.10 17.35
N LEU A 2 17.27 -12.08 18.06
CA LEU A 2 15.93 -12.12 18.65
C LEU A 2 14.97 -11.64 17.57
N PHE A 3 14.29 -12.57 16.90
CA PHE A 3 13.19 -12.23 16.01
C PHE A 3 12.01 -11.83 16.90
N ALA A 4 11.79 -10.53 17.07
CA ALA A 4 10.51 -10.05 17.54
C ALA A 4 9.45 -10.54 16.54
N VAL A 5 8.43 -11.24 17.01
CA VAL A 5 7.28 -11.61 16.18
C VAL A 5 6.76 -10.30 15.56
N PRO A 6 6.73 -10.15 14.23
CA PRO A 6 6.25 -8.93 13.63
C PRO A 6 4.76 -8.81 13.96
N VAL A 7 4.44 -7.88 14.86
CA VAL A 7 3.09 -7.31 14.91
C VAL A 7 2.95 -6.54 13.60
N TRP A 8 2.27 -7.18 12.67
CA TRP A 8 1.64 -6.65 11.47
C TRP A 8 0.60 -5.57 11.81
N SER A 9 0.43 -4.63 10.88
CA SER A 9 -0.58 -3.57 10.95
C SER A 9 -0.35 -2.53 12.07
N LYS A 10 0.89 -2.08 12.23
CA LYS A 10 1.24 -1.01 13.18
C LYS A 10 0.82 0.35 12.64
N VAL A 11 0.34 1.19 13.56
CA VAL A 11 0.09 2.61 13.27
C VAL A 11 1.11 3.46 14.00
N PHE A 12 1.94 4.13 13.22
CA PHE A 12 2.86 5.16 13.67
C PHE A 12 2.13 6.49 13.63
N VAL A 13 1.78 7.06 14.77
CA VAL A 13 1.19 8.40 14.78
C VAL A 13 2.29 9.41 14.50
N ARG A 14 2.13 10.21 13.45
CA ARG A 14 3.04 11.33 13.16
C ARG A 14 2.74 12.46 14.13
N TRP A 15 3.75 12.93 14.86
CA TRP A 15 3.62 13.94 15.90
C TRP A 15 4.66 15.05 15.72
N THR A 16 4.17 16.29 15.72
CA THR A 16 4.90 17.54 15.49
C THR A 16 4.88 18.47 16.71
N GLN A 17 3.94 18.30 17.64
CA GLN A 17 3.82 19.15 18.82
C GLN A 17 4.88 18.84 19.87
N PRO A 18 5.42 19.84 20.58
CA PRO A 18 6.45 19.62 21.61
C PRO A 18 5.91 18.90 22.84
N LEU A 19 4.62 19.10 23.16
CA LEU A 19 3.94 18.44 24.26
C LEU A 19 3.29 17.16 23.75
N LEU A 20 3.63 16.04 24.38
CA LEU A 20 3.18 14.71 23.98
C LEU A 20 2.36 14.07 25.12
N PRO A 21 1.11 13.64 24.87
CA PRO A 21 0.33 12.93 25.87
C PRO A 21 0.91 11.53 26.14
N PRO A 22 0.59 10.89 27.28
CA PRO A 22 1.03 9.51 27.55
C PRO A 22 0.57 8.52 26.46
N ALA A 23 1.43 7.56 26.11
CA ALA A 23 1.16 6.54 25.09
C ALA A 23 -0.12 5.75 25.38
N GLU A 24 -0.36 5.40 26.65
CA GLU A 24 -1.57 4.71 27.07
C GLU A 24 -2.85 5.50 26.77
N ARG A 25 -2.78 6.84 26.89
CA ARG A 25 -3.92 7.72 26.59
C ARG A 25 -4.18 7.81 25.09
N LEU A 26 -3.11 7.88 24.30
CA LEU A 26 -3.18 7.90 22.83
C LEU A 26 -3.56 6.52 22.26
N GLY A 27 -3.28 5.43 22.97
CA GLY A 27 -3.61 4.07 22.53
C GLY A 27 -2.70 3.53 21.43
N VAL A 28 -1.53 4.15 21.23
CA VAL A 28 -0.45 3.69 20.33
C VAL A 28 0.89 3.84 21.04
N HIS A 29 1.87 3.00 20.68
CA HIS A 29 3.22 3.07 21.23
C HIS A 29 4.26 3.50 20.19
N GLU A 30 3.90 3.49 18.91
CA GLU A 30 4.75 3.85 17.79
C GLU A 30 4.51 5.31 17.41
N LEU A 31 5.57 6.11 17.48
CA LEU A 31 5.52 7.54 17.15
C LEU A 31 6.49 7.83 16.01
N ALA A 32 6.01 8.48 14.95
CA ALA A 32 6.85 9.04 13.90
C ALA A 32 7.06 10.53 14.18
N ILE A 33 8.31 10.95 14.37
CA ILE A 33 8.65 12.35 14.61
C ILE A 33 9.43 12.85 13.39
N PRO A 34 8.92 13.85 12.65
CA PRO A 34 9.68 14.50 11.59
C PRO A 34 11.01 15.03 12.13
N TRP A 35 12.10 14.58 11.53
CA TRP A 35 13.40 14.92 12.05
C TRP A 35 13.81 16.32 11.62
N ASN A 36 14.16 17.12 12.61
CA ASN A 36 14.90 18.36 12.46
C ASN A 36 15.66 18.63 13.77
N ALA A 37 16.55 19.62 13.78
CA ALA A 37 17.35 19.95 14.96
C ALA A 37 16.49 20.34 16.18
N VAL A 38 15.32 20.95 15.94
CA VAL A 38 14.38 21.42 16.97
C VAL A 38 13.63 20.26 17.63
N ALA A 39 13.35 19.19 16.89
CA ALA A 39 12.60 18.02 17.36
C ALA A 39 13.44 17.01 18.17
N LEU A 40 14.77 17.17 18.23
CA LEU A 40 15.66 16.22 18.94
C LEU A 40 15.29 15.99 20.42
N PRO A 41 14.92 17.02 21.22
CA PRO A 41 14.47 16.82 22.60
C PRO A 41 13.19 15.98 22.71
N SER A 42 12.31 16.03 21.70
CA SER A 42 11.02 15.32 21.68
C SER A 42 11.19 13.81 21.74
N PHE A 43 12.27 13.25 21.19
CA PHE A 43 12.55 11.81 21.25
C PHE A 43 12.79 11.31 22.68
N ARG A 44 13.50 12.09 23.51
CA ARG A 44 13.70 11.74 24.93
C ARG A 44 12.41 11.90 25.73
N GLY A 45 11.61 12.91 25.40
CA GLY A 45 10.27 13.09 25.98
C GLY A 45 9.36 11.90 25.66
N ALA A 46 9.38 11.42 24.42
CA ALA A 46 8.57 10.31 23.96
C ALA A 46 8.82 9.01 24.74
N ALA A 47 10.09 8.67 25.00
CA ALA A 47 10.41 7.49 25.80
C ALA A 47 9.82 7.56 27.23
N ARG A 48 9.83 8.75 27.86
CA ARG A 48 9.23 8.95 29.20
C ARG A 48 7.72 8.82 29.20
N GLN A 49 7.08 9.12 28.07
CA GLN A 49 5.64 8.98 27.88
C GLN A 49 5.23 7.57 27.42
N GLY A 50 6.18 6.63 27.30
CA GLY A 50 5.91 5.23 26.96
C GLY A 50 5.92 4.91 25.45
N TYR A 51 6.49 5.79 24.62
CA TYR A 51 6.59 5.57 23.18
C TYR A 51 7.93 5.00 22.73
N ARG A 52 7.88 4.28 21.61
CA ARG A 52 9.00 3.98 20.72
C ARG A 52 9.00 5.03 19.60
N ALA A 53 9.89 6.01 19.71
CA ALA A 53 9.97 7.10 18.74
C ALA A 53 10.90 6.77 17.57
N TYR A 54 10.39 6.95 16.36
CA TYR A 54 11.10 6.78 15.10
C TYR A 54 11.33 8.15 14.45
N ALA A 55 12.56 8.39 14.00
CA ALA A 55 12.85 9.62 13.27
C ALA A 55 12.41 9.43 11.81
N GLU A 56 11.49 10.27 11.34
CA GLU A 56 11.13 10.32 9.92
C GLU A 56 12.07 11.29 9.19
N VAL A 57 12.77 10.80 8.18
CA VAL A 57 13.92 11.50 7.57
C VAL A 57 13.90 11.36 6.04
N ALA A 58 14.38 12.38 5.33
CA ALA A 58 14.72 12.20 3.92
C ALA A 58 15.95 11.27 3.79
N ILE A 59 16.02 10.49 2.72
CA ILE A 59 17.10 9.54 2.46
C ILE A 59 18.51 10.16 2.52
N GLY A 60 18.67 11.39 2.02
CA GLY A 60 19.94 12.12 2.05
C GLY A 60 20.43 12.46 3.46
N GLU A 61 19.51 12.55 4.42
CA GLU A 61 19.82 12.94 5.78
C GLU A 61 19.93 11.71 6.73
N ALA A 62 19.47 10.53 6.29
CA ALA A 62 19.36 9.33 7.13
C ALA A 62 20.66 8.93 7.85
N SER A 63 21.84 9.13 7.24
CA SER A 63 23.11 8.87 7.92
C SER A 63 23.38 9.83 9.08
N SER A 64 22.95 11.09 8.97
CA SER A 64 23.13 12.09 10.02
C SER A 64 22.17 11.83 11.19
N ALA A 65 20.94 11.39 10.93
CA ALA A 65 20.02 10.90 11.97
C ALA A 65 20.56 9.66 12.68
N ALA A 66 21.14 8.72 11.94
CA ALA A 66 21.69 7.50 12.54
C ALA A 66 22.81 7.78 13.54
N LYS A 67 23.65 8.81 13.29
CA LYS A 67 24.70 9.24 14.22
C LYS A 67 24.15 9.79 15.54
N THR A 68 22.98 10.44 15.50
CA THR A 68 22.35 11.03 16.70
C THR A 68 21.41 10.06 17.41
N ALA A 69 20.98 8.99 16.73
CA ALA A 69 19.98 8.03 17.22
C ALA A 69 20.27 7.49 18.63
N THR A 70 21.50 7.04 18.90
CA THR A 70 21.86 6.49 20.22
C THR A 70 21.80 7.56 21.32
N LYS A 71 22.25 8.80 21.01
CA LYS A 71 22.28 9.91 21.96
C LYS A 71 20.87 10.37 22.38
N PHE A 72 19.90 10.25 21.49
CA PHE A 72 18.53 10.70 21.71
C PHE A 72 17.51 9.56 21.90
N GLY A 73 17.96 8.30 21.84
CA GLY A 73 17.15 7.13 22.15
C GLY A 73 16.14 6.75 21.07
N PHE A 74 16.50 6.89 19.79
CA PHE A 74 15.59 6.52 18.70
C PHE A 74 15.34 5.01 18.71
N ALA A 75 14.09 4.60 18.52
CA ALA A 75 13.73 3.21 18.31
C ALA A 75 14.08 2.73 16.87
N GLY A 76 14.13 3.66 15.93
CA GLY A 76 14.47 3.42 14.53
C GLY A 76 14.39 4.69 13.70
N ILE A 77 14.60 4.53 12.39
CA ILE A 77 14.51 5.59 11.40
C ILE A 77 13.53 5.15 10.31
N ILE A 78 12.54 5.98 10.02
CA ILE A 78 11.64 5.86 8.88
C ILE A 78 12.23 6.74 7.77
N VAL A 79 12.71 6.12 6.71
CA VAL A 79 13.35 6.79 5.58
C VAL A 79 12.28 7.06 4.52
N ASN A 80 12.01 8.34 4.27
CA ASN A 80 11.27 8.81 3.12
C ASN A 80 12.23 8.91 1.92
N PRO A 81 12.05 8.07 0.88
CA PRO A 81 12.93 8.06 -0.27
C PRO A 81 12.70 9.24 -1.23
N GLY A 82 11.58 9.96 -1.14
CA GLY A 82 11.15 10.91 -2.17
C GLY A 82 11.11 10.24 -3.54
N ASP A 83 11.61 10.93 -4.56
CA ASP A 83 11.67 10.44 -5.95
C ASP A 83 12.90 9.56 -6.24
N SER A 84 13.58 9.06 -5.21
CA SER A 84 14.76 8.21 -5.40
C SER A 84 14.39 6.89 -6.08
N ARG A 85 15.26 6.42 -6.97
CA ARG A 85 15.04 5.15 -7.66
C ARG A 85 15.21 3.94 -6.71
N PRO A 86 14.50 2.81 -6.95
CA PRO A 86 14.59 1.63 -6.10
C PRO A 86 16.02 1.11 -5.84
N ASP A 87 16.87 1.10 -6.86
CA ASP A 87 18.28 0.66 -6.77
C ASP A 87 19.10 1.54 -5.81
N GLN A 88 18.85 2.86 -5.85
CA GLN A 88 19.50 3.83 -4.98
C GLN A 88 19.03 3.69 -3.54
N ILE A 89 17.73 3.51 -3.33
CA ILE A 89 17.13 3.28 -2.01
C ILE A 89 17.75 2.04 -1.36
N GLU A 90 17.78 0.91 -2.07
CA GLU A 90 18.36 -0.34 -1.55
C GLU A 90 19.84 -0.22 -1.26
N GLN A 91 20.61 0.45 -2.13
CA GLN A 91 22.03 0.65 -1.91
C GLN A 91 22.30 1.52 -0.66
N ALA A 92 21.54 2.60 -0.50
CA ALA A 92 21.65 3.48 0.67
C ALA A 92 21.28 2.74 1.96
N LEU A 93 20.17 2.00 1.97
CA LEU A 93 19.73 1.22 3.13
C LEU A 93 20.70 0.09 3.48
N ARG A 94 21.30 -0.59 2.49
CA ARG A 94 22.35 -1.59 2.73
C ARG A 94 23.56 -0.97 3.44
N LYS A 95 24.02 0.20 2.98
CA LYS A 95 25.12 0.93 3.63
C LYS A 95 24.76 1.33 5.06
N LEU A 96 23.56 1.88 5.28
CA LEU A 96 23.08 2.28 6.60
C LEU A 96 22.96 1.11 7.57
N ARG A 97 22.36 -0.01 7.15
CA ARG A 97 22.22 -1.22 7.96
C ARG A 97 23.56 -1.85 8.31
N SER A 98 24.54 -1.78 7.39
CA SER A 98 25.91 -2.23 7.66
C SER A 98 26.64 -1.34 8.66
N ALA A 99 26.49 -0.01 8.55
CA ALA A 99 27.13 0.95 9.45
C ALA A 99 26.48 1.00 10.86
N TYR A 100 25.17 0.76 10.95
CA TYR A 100 24.39 0.86 12.19
C TYR A 100 23.56 -0.42 12.42
N PRO A 101 24.19 -1.58 12.68
CA PRO A 101 23.52 -2.89 12.68
C PRO A 101 22.50 -3.07 13.83
N ARG A 102 22.50 -2.19 14.84
CA ARG A 102 21.53 -2.21 15.94
C ARG A 102 20.35 -1.27 15.72
N LEU A 103 20.37 -0.44 14.67
CA LEU A 103 19.33 0.54 14.37
C LEU A 103 18.39 0.00 13.30
N LEU A 104 17.08 0.10 13.54
CA LEU A 104 16.06 -0.29 12.58
C LEU A 104 15.89 0.82 11.53
N PHE A 105 15.89 0.44 10.25
CA PHE A 105 15.59 1.32 9.13
C PHE A 105 14.39 0.79 8.36
N LEU A 106 13.31 1.57 8.35
CA LEU A 106 12.07 1.30 7.63
C LEU A 106 11.99 2.21 6.41
N THR A 107 11.61 1.69 5.26
CA THR A 107 11.33 2.48 4.06
C THR A 107 9.86 2.88 4.07
N LEU A 108 9.60 4.18 3.94
CA LEU A 108 8.25 4.74 3.79
C LEU A 108 7.90 4.85 2.31
N ASN A 109 6.69 4.46 1.93
CA ASN A 109 6.07 4.87 0.68
C ASN A 109 5.13 6.05 0.93
N PRO A 110 5.48 7.28 0.52
CA PRO A 110 4.66 8.46 0.78
C PRO A 110 3.48 8.62 -0.19
N ASN A 111 3.34 7.73 -1.18
CA ASN A 111 2.39 7.86 -2.29
C ASN A 111 1.04 7.18 -2.01
N GLY A 112 0.70 6.98 -0.74
CA GLY A 112 -0.63 6.53 -0.37
C GLY A 112 -1.69 7.58 -0.70
N LYS A 113 -2.94 7.13 -0.75
CA LYS A 113 -4.13 7.95 -0.96
C LYS A 113 -4.98 7.97 0.30
N GLN A 114 -5.77 9.02 0.50
CA GLN A 114 -6.84 9.00 1.50
C GLN A 114 -7.85 7.91 1.11
N PRO A 115 -8.12 6.92 1.98
CA PRO A 115 -9.11 5.90 1.67
C PRO A 115 -10.51 6.50 1.76
N GLN A 116 -11.31 6.30 0.71
CA GLN A 116 -12.67 6.82 0.63
C GLN A 116 -13.46 6.11 -0.48
N MET A 117 -14.78 6.16 -0.36
CA MET A 117 -15.67 5.84 -1.48
C MET A 117 -15.95 7.14 -2.24
N ARG A 118 -15.57 7.21 -3.51
CA ARG A 118 -15.96 8.33 -4.38
C ARG A 118 -17.28 7.99 -5.07
N GLY A 119 -18.31 8.77 -4.74
CA GLY A 119 -19.60 8.72 -5.42
C GLY A 119 -19.59 9.52 -6.73
N THR A 120 -20.66 9.38 -7.53
CA THR A 120 -20.96 10.28 -8.65
C THR A 120 -20.99 11.73 -8.18
N LEU A 121 -20.29 12.61 -8.89
CA LEU A 121 -20.41 14.06 -8.71
C LEU A 121 -21.84 14.47 -9.07
N ILE A 122 -22.62 14.94 -8.11
CA ILE A 122 -23.94 15.52 -8.38
C ILE A 122 -23.74 17.03 -8.53
N VAL A 123 -23.73 17.51 -9.77
CA VAL A 123 -23.68 18.94 -10.07
C VAL A 123 -25.11 19.42 -10.29
N LYS A 124 -25.52 20.47 -9.58
CA LYS A 124 -26.77 21.16 -9.87
C LYS A 124 -26.50 22.29 -10.87
N ARG A 125 -26.83 22.08 -12.15
CA ARG A 125 -26.81 23.15 -13.17
C ARG A 125 -28.24 23.54 -13.52
N ASN A 126 -28.56 24.84 -13.45
CA ASN A 126 -29.85 25.39 -13.85
C ASN A 126 -31.09 24.69 -13.23
N GLY A 127 -30.97 24.19 -12.00
CA GLY A 127 -32.08 23.50 -11.32
C GLY A 127 -32.22 22.00 -11.66
N VAL A 128 -31.40 21.46 -12.56
CA VAL A 128 -31.33 20.04 -12.91
C VAL A 128 -30.17 19.39 -12.15
N LEU A 129 -30.42 18.22 -11.58
CA LEU A 129 -29.38 17.37 -10.99
C LEU A 129 -28.70 16.59 -12.11
N GLU A 130 -27.45 16.92 -12.41
CA GLU A 130 -26.60 16.18 -13.33
C GLU A 130 -25.64 15.31 -12.51
N ALA A 131 -25.76 14.00 -12.62
CA ALA A 131 -24.79 13.07 -12.07
C ALA A 131 -23.74 12.76 -13.14
N THR A 132 -22.48 13.12 -12.89
CA THR A 132 -21.36 12.68 -13.73
C THR A 132 -20.43 11.80 -12.90
N SER A 133 -20.12 10.60 -13.39
CA SER A 133 -18.90 9.91 -13.02
C SER A 133 -18.24 9.33 -14.27
N PRO A 134 -16.91 9.30 -14.32
CA PRO A 134 -16.15 8.60 -15.35
C PRO A 134 -16.62 7.15 -15.62
N THR A 135 -17.12 6.43 -14.60
CA THR A 135 -17.42 4.98 -14.72
C THR A 135 -18.86 4.57 -14.42
N ALA A 136 -19.80 5.52 -14.27
CA ALA A 136 -21.21 5.30 -13.86
C ALA A 136 -21.43 4.54 -12.52
N GLN A 137 -20.38 4.09 -11.83
CA GLN A 137 -20.41 3.40 -10.54
C GLN A 137 -19.57 4.17 -9.50
N PRO A 138 -19.91 4.12 -8.20
CA PRO A 138 -19.00 4.58 -7.16
C PRO A 138 -17.74 3.71 -7.19
N TRP A 139 -16.55 4.32 -7.08
CA TRP A 139 -15.29 3.59 -7.00
C TRP A 139 -14.58 3.83 -5.67
N LEU A 140 -13.69 2.91 -5.33
CA LEU A 140 -12.87 2.97 -4.13
C LEU A 140 -11.56 3.70 -4.42
N ASP A 141 -11.29 4.79 -3.72
CA ASP A 141 -9.91 5.22 -3.54
C ASP A 141 -9.35 4.36 -2.40
N THR A 142 -8.42 3.47 -2.75
CA THR A 142 -7.87 2.48 -1.82
C THR A 142 -6.37 2.28 -2.04
N ASN A 143 -5.64 1.96 -0.97
CA ASN A 143 -4.21 1.67 -1.04
C ASN A 143 -3.86 0.22 -1.39
N LEU A 144 -4.84 -0.63 -1.73
CA LEU A 144 -4.62 -2.06 -1.99
C LEU A 144 -3.53 -2.31 -3.06
N ALA A 145 -3.58 -1.58 -4.18
CA ALA A 145 -2.60 -1.72 -5.25
C ALA A 145 -1.18 -1.38 -4.79
N LEU A 146 -1.03 -0.26 -4.07
CA LEU A 146 0.25 0.16 -3.48
C LEU A 146 0.78 -0.91 -2.53
N VAL A 147 -0.06 -1.41 -1.62
CA VAL A 147 0.34 -2.41 -0.62
C VAL A 147 0.73 -3.73 -1.29
N ARG A 148 -0.01 -4.21 -2.28
CA ARG A 148 0.32 -5.47 -2.98
C ARG A 148 1.61 -5.36 -3.78
N LEU A 149 1.88 -4.21 -4.41
CA LEU A 149 3.15 -3.94 -5.07
C LEU A 149 4.31 -3.92 -4.06
N GLU A 150 4.18 -3.22 -2.93
CA GLU A 150 5.18 -3.22 -1.87
C GLU A 150 5.47 -4.64 -1.34
N GLN A 151 4.44 -5.46 -1.13
CA GLN A 151 4.61 -6.86 -0.70
C GLN A 151 5.41 -7.69 -1.70
N ALA A 152 5.20 -7.48 -3.00
CA ALA A 152 5.89 -8.20 -4.06
C ALA A 152 7.33 -7.71 -4.28
N PHE A 153 7.56 -6.39 -4.27
CA PHE A 153 8.85 -5.80 -4.59
C PHE A 153 9.77 -5.60 -3.38
N ARG A 154 9.21 -5.52 -2.16
CA ARG A 154 9.97 -5.36 -0.90
C ARG A 154 9.53 -6.36 0.17
N PRO A 155 9.56 -7.69 -0.09
CA PRO A 155 9.01 -8.70 0.82
C PRO A 155 9.71 -8.80 2.18
N ALA A 156 10.90 -8.20 2.34
CA ALA A 156 11.65 -8.20 3.59
C ALA A 156 11.09 -7.23 4.65
N GLN A 157 10.15 -6.35 4.27
CA GLN A 157 9.53 -5.38 5.16
C GLN A 157 8.02 -5.45 5.01
N THR A 158 7.28 -5.33 6.13
CA THR A 158 5.86 -4.99 6.05
C THR A 158 5.71 -3.68 5.27
N PRO A 159 4.80 -3.60 4.28
CA PRO A 159 4.52 -2.35 3.59
C PRO A 159 4.25 -1.25 4.61
N LEU A 160 4.95 -0.12 4.48
CA LEU A 160 4.78 1.04 5.34
C LEU A 160 4.49 2.23 4.45
N TYR A 161 3.31 2.83 4.60
CA TYR A 161 2.92 3.97 3.78
C TYR A 161 2.42 5.16 4.61
N SER A 162 2.38 6.32 3.98
CA SER A 162 1.65 7.49 4.45
C SER A 162 0.90 8.13 3.30
N PHE A 163 0.02 9.06 3.62
CA PHE A 163 -0.71 9.87 2.65
C PHE A 163 -0.95 11.27 3.21
N ALA A 164 -1.41 12.18 2.35
CA ALA A 164 -1.90 13.50 2.73
C ALA A 164 -3.44 13.51 2.71
N TRP A 165 -4.06 14.21 3.66
CA TRP A 165 -5.51 14.36 3.70
C TRP A 165 -5.99 15.29 2.58
N GLU A 166 -7.03 14.87 1.86
CA GLU A 166 -7.75 15.65 0.86
C GLU A 166 -8.85 16.47 1.57
N LEU A 167 -8.51 17.67 2.04
CA LEU A 167 -9.44 18.56 2.75
C LEU A 167 -10.17 19.45 1.75
N THR A 168 -11.38 19.03 1.37
CA THR A 168 -12.11 19.62 0.22
C THR A 168 -12.94 20.85 0.55
N ASP A 169 -13.36 21.02 1.81
CA ASP A 169 -14.15 22.17 2.25
C ASP A 169 -13.46 22.97 3.37
N THR A 170 -13.96 24.19 3.61
CA THR A 170 -13.38 25.12 4.59
C THR A 170 -13.41 24.59 6.02
N LEU A 171 -14.43 23.80 6.39
CA LEU A 171 -14.54 23.23 7.73
C LEU A 171 -13.48 22.13 7.92
N GLN A 172 -13.30 21.26 6.93
CA GLN A 172 -12.26 20.25 6.91
C GLN A 172 -10.86 20.88 6.91
N GLN A 173 -10.64 21.98 6.20
CA GLN A 173 -9.37 22.71 6.24
C GLN A 173 -9.08 23.29 7.63
N GLN A 174 -10.10 23.72 8.37
CA GLN A 174 -9.93 24.29 9.70
C GLN A 174 -9.81 23.23 10.80
N HIS A 175 -10.62 22.18 10.71
CA HIS A 175 -10.78 21.19 11.79
C HIS A 175 -10.11 19.85 11.50
N GLY A 176 -9.72 19.59 10.25
CA GLY A 176 -9.17 18.33 9.79
C GLY A 176 -10.23 17.29 9.41
N PRO A 177 -9.78 16.06 9.13
CA PRO A 177 -10.65 14.91 8.90
C PRO A 177 -11.47 14.56 10.15
N ASP A 178 -12.61 13.90 9.95
CA ASP A 178 -13.44 13.40 11.03
C ASP A 178 -12.89 12.09 11.61
N ALA A 179 -13.38 11.69 12.78
CA ALA A 179 -12.99 10.42 13.42
C ALA A 179 -13.16 9.19 12.50
N LYS A 180 -14.15 9.21 11.62
CA LYS A 180 -14.42 8.13 10.66
C LYS A 180 -13.34 8.02 9.59
N ASP A 181 -12.77 9.14 9.15
CA ASP A 181 -11.72 9.16 8.13
C ASP A 181 -10.43 8.56 8.70
N TYR A 182 -10.06 8.96 9.93
CA TYR A 182 -8.95 8.34 10.66
C TYR A 182 -9.18 6.84 10.90
N ALA A 183 -10.38 6.46 11.34
CA ALA A 183 -10.74 5.06 11.56
C ALA A 183 -10.65 4.22 10.28
N LEU A 184 -11.11 4.77 9.15
CA LEU A 184 -11.04 4.10 7.85
C LEU A 184 -9.59 3.92 7.39
N ALA A 185 -8.74 4.92 7.57
CA ALA A 185 -7.31 4.81 7.26
C ALA A 185 -6.62 3.70 8.07
N VAL A 186 -6.91 3.61 9.37
CA VAL A 186 -6.38 2.55 10.24
C VAL A 186 -6.93 1.18 9.84
N ALA A 187 -8.23 1.09 9.56
CA ALA A 187 -8.89 -0.15 9.18
C ALA A 187 -8.37 -0.69 7.84
N GLU A 188 -8.17 0.18 6.85
CA GLU A 188 -7.66 -0.20 5.54
C GLU A 188 -6.23 -0.74 5.63
N ALA A 189 -5.32 0.00 6.29
CA ALA A 189 -3.94 -0.45 6.49
C ALA A 189 -3.91 -1.83 7.13
N GLY A 190 -4.71 -2.03 8.18
CA GLY A 190 -4.78 -3.29 8.87
C GLY A 190 -5.41 -4.43 8.05
N ALA A 191 -6.41 -4.15 7.22
CA ALA A 191 -7.03 -5.14 6.34
C ALA A 191 -6.09 -5.61 5.22
N PHE A 192 -5.07 -4.82 4.86
CA PHE A 192 -4.12 -5.15 3.81
C PHE A 192 -2.78 -5.71 4.31
N ASP A 193 -2.65 -5.92 5.63
CA ASP A 193 -1.39 -6.29 6.30
C ASP A 193 -0.29 -5.26 6.09
N ALA A 194 -0.61 -3.98 6.23
CA ALA A 194 0.31 -2.86 6.06
C ALA A 194 0.42 -2.00 7.33
N ASP A 195 1.61 -1.50 7.58
CA ASP A 195 1.86 -0.47 8.58
C ASP A 195 1.53 0.92 7.99
N LEU A 196 1.10 1.84 8.84
CA LEU A 196 0.67 3.19 8.46
C LEU A 196 1.38 4.25 9.29
N VAL A 197 1.99 5.25 8.63
CA VAL A 197 2.31 6.53 9.26
C VAL A 197 1.11 7.46 9.11
N LEU A 198 0.36 7.63 10.19
CA LEU A 198 -0.87 8.41 10.24
C LEU A 198 -0.56 9.86 10.57
N SER A 199 -0.73 10.75 9.60
CA SER A 199 -0.68 12.19 9.82
C SER A 199 -1.91 12.64 10.61
N LEU A 200 -1.72 13.32 11.74
CA LEU A 200 -2.82 14.02 12.40
C LEU A 200 -2.91 15.44 11.86
N HIS A 201 -4.14 15.94 11.74
CA HIS A 201 -4.35 17.36 11.49
C HIS A 201 -3.90 18.18 12.71
N GLU A 202 -3.31 19.35 12.45
CA GLU A 202 -2.70 20.19 13.48
C GLU A 202 -3.70 20.57 14.59
N SER A 203 -4.96 20.86 14.24
CA SER A 203 -6.01 21.19 15.22
C SER A 203 -6.24 20.06 16.24
N LEU A 204 -6.27 18.81 15.78
CA LEU A 204 -6.51 17.63 16.60
C LEU A 204 -5.28 17.35 17.48
N GLU A 205 -4.09 17.46 16.89
CA GLU A 205 -2.82 17.30 17.60
C GLU A 205 -2.67 18.33 18.73
N ASN A 206 -2.88 19.61 18.41
CA ASN A 206 -2.87 20.71 19.38
C ASN A 206 -3.91 20.53 20.48
N GLY A 207 -5.14 20.17 20.11
CA GLY A 207 -6.21 19.92 21.05
C GLY A 207 -5.85 18.81 22.04
N MET A 208 -5.31 17.68 21.56
CA MET A 208 -4.88 16.59 22.44
C MET A 208 -3.68 16.97 23.31
N ALA A 209 -2.70 17.69 22.76
CA ALA A 209 -1.56 18.20 23.52
C ALA A 209 -2.00 19.10 24.69
N GLN A 210 -3.02 19.94 24.47
CA GLN A 210 -3.60 20.84 25.48
C GLN A 210 -4.66 20.18 26.36
N ASN A 211 -4.82 18.86 26.26
CA ASN A 211 -5.82 18.07 26.99
C ASN A 211 -7.27 18.55 26.79
N ASN A 212 -7.59 19.03 25.58
CA ASN A 212 -8.94 19.46 25.21
C ASN A 212 -9.91 18.25 25.15
N PRO A 213 -11.05 18.28 25.89
CA PRO A 213 -12.00 17.17 25.90
C PRO A 213 -12.61 16.83 24.53
N GLY A 214 -12.85 17.83 23.68
CA GLY A 214 -13.42 17.63 22.34
C GLY A 214 -12.45 16.91 21.40
N ALA A 215 -11.18 17.31 21.40
CA ALA A 215 -10.14 16.62 20.63
C ALA A 215 -9.98 15.16 21.08
N TRP A 216 -10.01 14.92 22.39
CA TRP A 216 -9.98 13.58 22.94
C TRP A 216 -11.22 12.75 22.59
N ALA A 217 -12.41 13.36 22.54
CA ALA A 217 -13.64 12.66 22.14
C ALA A 217 -13.61 12.20 20.68
N VAL A 218 -12.98 12.98 19.78
CA VAL A 218 -12.70 12.56 18.39
C VAL A 218 -11.73 11.38 18.39
N TRP A 219 -10.59 11.51 19.08
CA TRP A 219 -9.57 10.46 19.10
C TRP A 219 -10.01 9.15 19.77
N ASP A 220 -10.85 9.24 20.81
CA ASP A 220 -11.39 8.07 21.50
C ASP A 220 -12.22 7.16 20.58
N GLN A 221 -12.84 7.72 19.53
CA GLN A 221 -13.52 6.93 18.49
C GLN A 221 -12.53 6.18 17.59
N VAL A 222 -11.35 6.74 17.34
CA VAL A 222 -10.29 6.12 16.51
C VAL A 222 -9.59 4.97 17.27
N LYS A 223 -9.44 5.10 18.60
CA LYS A 223 -8.76 4.10 19.45
C LYS A 223 -9.38 2.71 19.44
N SER A 224 -10.65 2.54 19.08
CA SER A 224 -11.24 1.20 18.93
C SER A 224 -10.61 0.45 17.76
N TYR A 225 -10.37 1.13 16.63
CA TYR A 225 -9.74 0.58 15.44
C TYR A 225 -8.26 0.30 15.65
N LEU A 226 -7.55 1.21 16.35
CA LEU A 226 -6.14 1.03 16.70
C LEU A 226 -5.87 -0.22 17.54
N ARG A 227 -6.84 -0.64 18.36
CA ARG A 227 -6.73 -1.83 19.22
C ARG A 227 -7.12 -3.13 18.53
N PHE A 228 -7.83 -3.08 17.42
CA PHE A 228 -8.43 -4.27 16.81
C PHE A 228 -7.37 -5.27 16.33
N PHE A 229 -6.42 -4.85 15.48
CA PHE A 229 -5.41 -5.76 14.91
C PHE A 229 -4.40 -6.28 15.94
N PRO A 230 -3.86 -5.46 16.86
CA PRO A 230 -2.96 -5.96 17.90
C PRO A 230 -3.59 -6.99 18.84
N GLN A 231 -4.91 -6.96 19.03
CA GLN A 231 -5.65 -7.92 19.88
C GLN A 231 -5.94 -9.25 19.21
N HIS A 232 -5.72 -9.36 17.90
CA HIS A 232 -6.02 -10.55 17.11
C HIS A 232 -4.84 -11.02 16.25
N PRO A 233 -3.62 -11.18 16.82
CA PRO A 233 -2.42 -11.51 16.05
C PRO A 233 -2.48 -12.88 15.38
N GLU A 234 -3.27 -13.82 15.91
CA GLU A 234 -3.52 -15.15 15.35
C GLU A 234 -4.45 -15.16 14.13
N ARG A 235 -5.14 -14.05 13.82
CA ARG A 235 -6.09 -13.97 12.71
C ARG A 235 -5.47 -13.56 11.40
N ARG A 236 -4.21 -13.96 11.12
CA ARG A 236 -3.64 -13.79 9.79
C ARG A 236 -4.37 -14.67 8.80
N LEU A 237 -5.43 -14.09 8.24
CA LEU A 237 -6.20 -14.65 7.17
C LEU A 237 -5.37 -14.52 5.91
N ASP A 238 -5.16 -15.63 5.22
CA ASP A 238 -4.63 -15.57 3.87
C ASP A 238 -5.62 -14.77 3.01
N PRO A 239 -5.17 -13.75 2.27
CA PRO A 239 -6.05 -13.03 1.36
C PRO A 239 -6.67 -14.02 0.37
N GLU A 240 -8.01 -14.10 0.33
CA GLU A 240 -8.74 -14.84 -0.70
C GLU A 240 -8.69 -14.04 -2.02
N ALA A 241 -7.51 -13.99 -2.63
CA ALA A 241 -7.27 -13.34 -3.91
C ALA A 241 -7.13 -14.41 -4.99
N ASN A 242 -8.22 -14.64 -5.73
CA ASN A 242 -8.24 -15.57 -6.86
C ASN A 242 -7.74 -14.92 -8.18
N VAL A 243 -7.33 -13.64 -8.13
CA VAL A 243 -6.66 -12.95 -9.22
C VAL A 243 -5.18 -12.76 -8.89
N GLY A 244 -4.30 -13.31 -9.72
CA GLY A 244 -2.86 -13.07 -9.69
C GLY A 244 -2.47 -12.04 -10.74
N VAL A 245 -1.69 -11.03 -10.37
CA VAL A 245 -1.10 -10.08 -11.31
C VAL A 245 0.41 -10.31 -11.38
N VAL A 246 0.94 -10.55 -12.58
CA VAL A 246 2.38 -10.74 -12.82
C VAL A 246 2.97 -9.48 -13.42
N THR A 247 3.91 -8.86 -12.72
CA THR A 247 4.59 -7.63 -13.16
C THR A 247 6.04 -7.57 -12.65
N ASP A 248 6.92 -6.98 -13.46
CA ASP A 248 8.33 -6.71 -13.17
C ASP A 248 8.63 -5.21 -13.01
N ASP A 249 7.61 -4.38 -13.18
CA ASP A 249 7.69 -2.93 -13.11
C ASP A 249 6.51 -2.42 -12.27
N ASP A 250 6.79 -2.01 -11.03
CA ASP A 250 5.77 -1.51 -10.10
C ASP A 250 5.15 -0.20 -10.57
N ALA A 251 5.93 0.69 -11.20
CA ALA A 251 5.46 1.98 -11.69
C ALA A 251 4.54 1.83 -12.90
N ALA A 252 4.94 1.06 -13.91
CA ALA A 252 4.16 0.88 -15.14
C ALA A 252 2.87 0.08 -14.90
N SER A 253 2.88 -0.82 -13.91
CA SER A 253 1.72 -1.65 -13.57
C SER A 253 0.83 -1.07 -12.47
N TYR A 254 1.21 0.05 -11.85
CA TYR A 254 0.43 0.66 -10.77
C TYR A 254 -0.99 0.97 -11.19
N GLU A 255 -1.21 1.69 -12.30
CA GLU A 255 -2.56 2.12 -12.68
C GLU A 255 -3.48 0.94 -13.04
N PRO A 256 -3.06 -0.04 -13.87
CA PRO A 256 -3.89 -1.22 -14.12
C PRO A 256 -4.25 -2.01 -12.85
N ILE A 257 -3.33 -2.13 -11.88
CA ILE A 257 -3.60 -2.80 -10.60
C ILE A 257 -4.53 -1.95 -9.73
N ASN A 258 -4.36 -0.63 -9.74
CA ASN A 258 -5.22 0.33 -9.07
C ASN A 258 -6.65 0.28 -9.61
N LEU A 259 -6.84 0.07 -10.92
CA LEU A 259 -8.16 -0.16 -11.52
C LEU A 259 -8.83 -1.43 -10.98
N LEU A 260 -8.11 -2.54 -10.89
CA LEU A 260 -8.64 -3.76 -10.28
C LEU A 260 -9.11 -3.51 -8.84
N ALA A 261 -8.29 -2.81 -8.05
CA ALA A 261 -8.63 -2.45 -6.68
C ALA A 261 -9.85 -1.51 -6.59
N ARG A 262 -9.95 -0.50 -7.47
CA ARG A 262 -11.08 0.42 -7.59
C ARG A 262 -12.40 -0.30 -7.84
N HIS A 263 -12.36 -1.42 -8.56
CA HIS A 263 -13.49 -2.30 -8.85
C HIS A 263 -13.67 -3.44 -7.83
N ASN A 264 -13.05 -3.33 -6.65
CA ASN A 264 -13.17 -4.30 -5.56
C ASN A 264 -12.74 -5.73 -5.95
N ILE A 265 -11.77 -5.85 -6.86
CA ILE A 265 -11.19 -7.13 -7.24
C ILE A 265 -10.03 -7.43 -6.30
N ALA A 266 -10.19 -8.45 -5.46
CA ALA A 266 -9.14 -8.94 -4.60
C ALA A 266 -8.01 -9.56 -5.45
N LEU A 267 -6.79 -9.07 -5.26
CA LEU A 267 -5.64 -9.47 -6.07
C LEU A 267 -4.38 -9.70 -5.23
N ARG A 268 -3.48 -10.51 -5.77
CA ARG A 268 -2.11 -10.66 -5.31
C ARG A 268 -1.13 -10.37 -6.44
N VAL A 269 -0.03 -9.72 -6.12
CA VAL A 269 1.02 -9.38 -7.10
C VAL A 269 2.16 -10.40 -7.00
N LEU A 270 2.63 -10.87 -8.14
CA LEU A 270 3.76 -11.79 -8.29
C LEU A 270 4.78 -11.14 -9.21
N ARG A 271 6.08 -11.23 -8.85
CA ARG A 271 7.13 -10.91 -9.82
C ARG A 271 7.36 -12.13 -10.72
N PRO A 272 7.91 -11.96 -11.94
CA PRO A 272 8.19 -13.10 -12.81
C PRO A 272 9.09 -14.17 -12.19
N ALA A 273 10.02 -13.75 -11.31
CA ALA A 273 10.86 -14.67 -10.55
C ALA A 273 10.05 -15.58 -9.61
N ASP A 274 8.98 -15.05 -9.03
CA ASP A 274 8.12 -15.69 -8.04
C ASP A 274 6.99 -16.52 -8.70
N LEU A 275 6.80 -16.36 -10.01
CA LEU A 275 5.85 -17.14 -10.80
C LEU A 275 6.20 -18.64 -10.74
N SER A 276 5.32 -19.42 -10.14
CA SER A 276 5.48 -20.86 -9.92
C SER A 276 4.10 -21.50 -9.68
N PRO A 277 3.97 -22.83 -9.81
CA PRO A 277 2.70 -23.52 -9.50
C PRO A 277 2.19 -23.22 -8.08
N ARG A 278 3.10 -23.15 -7.10
CA ARG A 278 2.76 -22.78 -5.71
C ARG A 278 2.31 -21.33 -5.61
N GLY A 279 2.98 -20.41 -6.31
CA GLY A 279 2.56 -19.01 -6.39
C GLY A 279 1.22 -18.79 -7.08
N LEU A 280 0.70 -19.79 -7.81
CA LEU A 280 -0.60 -19.77 -8.49
C LEU A 280 -1.68 -20.63 -7.79
N GLU A 281 -1.40 -21.17 -6.61
CA GLU A 281 -2.38 -21.94 -5.84
C GLU A 281 -3.57 -21.06 -5.43
N GLY A 282 -4.80 -21.52 -5.69
CA GLY A 282 -6.02 -20.75 -5.41
C GLY A 282 -6.27 -19.56 -6.35
N VAL A 283 -5.50 -19.40 -7.42
CA VAL A 283 -5.77 -18.39 -8.46
C VAL A 283 -6.57 -19.00 -9.61
N ASP A 284 -7.60 -18.28 -10.03
CA ASP A 284 -8.45 -18.63 -11.18
C ASP A 284 -8.07 -17.80 -12.43
N VAL A 285 -7.58 -16.57 -12.20
CA VAL A 285 -7.22 -15.63 -13.27
C VAL A 285 -5.81 -15.07 -13.03
N VAL A 286 -4.94 -15.16 -14.04
CA VAL A 286 -3.62 -14.52 -14.03
C VAL A 286 -3.59 -13.42 -15.07
N VAL A 287 -3.30 -12.19 -14.66
CA VAL A 287 -3.07 -11.05 -15.57
C VAL A 287 -1.57 -10.77 -15.65
N VAL A 288 -0.99 -10.79 -16.84
CA VAL A 288 0.44 -10.65 -17.08
C VAL A 288 0.72 -9.31 -17.76
N PHE A 289 1.42 -8.43 -17.06
CA PHE A 289 1.94 -7.15 -17.59
C PHE A 289 3.43 -7.21 -17.95
N SER A 290 4.14 -8.25 -17.50
CA SER A 290 5.57 -8.41 -17.81
C SER A 290 5.84 -8.82 -19.25
N ALA A 291 6.96 -8.36 -19.78
CA ALA A 291 7.48 -8.81 -21.05
C ALA A 291 7.70 -10.33 -21.06
N LEU A 292 7.35 -10.98 -22.18
CA LEU A 292 7.40 -12.44 -22.31
C LEU A 292 8.80 -13.02 -22.12
N GLU A 293 9.87 -12.30 -22.47
CA GLU A 293 11.24 -12.80 -22.28
C GLU A 293 11.62 -12.98 -20.80
N LYS A 294 10.95 -12.23 -19.92
CA LYS A 294 11.16 -12.30 -18.47
C LYS A 294 10.22 -13.29 -17.79
N LEU A 295 9.22 -13.79 -18.52
CA LEU A 295 8.16 -14.65 -18.01
C LEU A 295 8.56 -16.13 -18.12
N LYS A 296 8.21 -16.92 -17.10
CA LYS A 296 8.19 -18.38 -17.22
C LYS A 296 6.96 -18.82 -18.01
N ALA A 297 7.02 -18.66 -19.34
CA ALA A 297 5.96 -18.93 -20.30
C ALA A 297 5.22 -20.26 -20.04
N GLU A 298 5.99 -21.33 -19.81
CA GLU A 298 5.48 -22.68 -19.53
C GLU A 298 4.56 -22.73 -18.30
N THR A 299 4.87 -21.97 -17.24
CA THR A 299 4.05 -21.94 -16.02
C THR A 299 2.68 -21.32 -16.30
N VAL A 300 2.61 -20.28 -17.12
CA VAL A 300 1.34 -19.64 -17.52
C VAL A 300 0.54 -20.55 -18.45
N THR A 301 1.21 -21.20 -19.40
CA THR A 301 0.56 -22.19 -20.28
C THR A 301 0.02 -23.38 -19.48
N ASP A 302 0.78 -23.93 -18.54
CA ASP A 302 0.36 -25.04 -17.70
C ASP A 302 -0.80 -24.67 -16.77
N PHE A 303 -0.80 -23.44 -16.25
CA PHE A 303 -1.91 -22.87 -15.51
C PHE A 303 -3.20 -22.86 -16.35
N ALA A 304 -3.14 -22.34 -17.58
CA ALA A 304 -4.27 -22.35 -18.50
C ALA A 304 -4.72 -23.78 -18.85
N LYS A 305 -3.79 -24.69 -19.15
CA LYS A 305 -4.10 -26.11 -19.45
C LYS A 305 -4.88 -26.79 -18.32
N LYS A 306 -4.63 -26.41 -17.06
CA LYS A 306 -5.30 -26.97 -15.87
C LYS A 306 -6.67 -26.36 -15.58
N GLY A 307 -7.09 -25.33 -16.32
CA GLY A 307 -8.42 -24.70 -16.18
C GLY A 307 -8.40 -23.21 -15.89
N GLY A 308 -7.23 -22.62 -15.67
CA GLY A 308 -7.09 -21.19 -15.39
C GLY A 308 -7.34 -20.28 -16.60
N VAL A 309 -7.55 -19.00 -16.32
CA VAL A 309 -7.64 -17.94 -17.34
C VAL A 309 -6.39 -17.07 -17.28
N ALA A 310 -5.56 -17.09 -18.33
CA ALA A 310 -4.43 -16.17 -18.44
C ALA A 310 -4.80 -14.98 -19.33
N VAL A 311 -4.61 -13.76 -18.86
CA VAL A 311 -4.77 -12.52 -19.62
C VAL A 311 -3.38 -11.94 -19.86
N LEU A 312 -2.97 -11.81 -21.11
CA LEU A 312 -1.67 -11.31 -21.53
C LEU A 312 -1.83 -9.87 -22.05
N VAL A 313 -1.30 -8.90 -21.33
CA VAL A 313 -1.39 -7.47 -21.67
C VAL A 313 -0.13 -7.04 -22.41
N GLY A 314 -0.29 -6.32 -23.53
CA GLY A 314 0.85 -5.81 -24.31
C GLY A 314 1.77 -6.90 -24.89
N SER A 315 1.33 -8.16 -24.84
CA SER A 315 2.10 -9.32 -25.26
C SER A 315 1.88 -9.58 -26.74
N HIS A 316 2.85 -9.22 -27.58
CA HIS A 316 2.74 -9.45 -29.02
C HIS A 316 2.88 -10.95 -29.37
N ARG A 317 1.73 -11.62 -29.58
CA ARG A 317 1.48 -12.72 -30.54
C ARG A 317 2.33 -14.01 -30.46
N SER A 318 3.11 -14.24 -29.41
CA SER A 318 4.06 -15.37 -29.34
C SER A 318 3.56 -16.54 -28.49
N LEU A 319 3.05 -16.26 -27.28
CA LEU A 319 2.88 -17.30 -26.26
C LEU A 319 1.62 -18.15 -26.44
N ALA A 320 0.49 -17.55 -26.87
CA ALA A 320 -0.73 -18.32 -27.14
C ALA A 320 -0.53 -19.30 -28.32
N ARG A 321 0.18 -18.87 -29.37
CA ARG A 321 0.46 -19.70 -30.56
C ARG A 321 1.50 -20.80 -30.33
N GLN A 322 2.45 -20.63 -29.40
CA GLN A 322 3.43 -21.68 -29.08
C GLN A 322 2.83 -22.83 -28.25
N SER A 323 1.70 -22.60 -27.57
CA SER A 323 1.00 -23.67 -26.86
C SER A 323 0.32 -24.70 -27.78
N ASP A 324 0.29 -24.43 -29.09
CA ASP A 324 -0.39 -25.21 -30.15
C ASP A 324 0.38 -26.47 -30.60
N SER A 325 1.17 -27.11 -29.75
CA SER A 325 1.84 -28.38 -30.09
C SER A 325 0.89 -29.59 -30.08
N GLY A 326 -0.28 -29.49 -30.73
CA GLY A 326 -1.01 -30.68 -31.18
C GLY A 326 -2.52 -30.59 -31.39
N GLN A 327 -3.25 -29.70 -30.70
CA GLN A 327 -4.71 -29.57 -30.83
C GLN A 327 -5.18 -28.19 -30.37
N SER A 328 -5.15 -27.16 -31.22
CA SER A 328 -5.77 -25.86 -30.86
C SER A 328 -7.11 -25.67 -31.52
N ALA A 329 -8.08 -25.25 -30.71
CA ALA A 329 -9.31 -24.63 -31.19
C ALA A 329 -8.97 -23.32 -31.93
N GLN A 330 -9.80 -22.93 -32.90
CA GLN A 330 -9.61 -21.67 -33.61
C GLN A 330 -9.68 -20.48 -32.65
N PRO A 331 -8.82 -19.45 -32.83
CA PRO A 331 -8.88 -18.24 -32.02
C PRO A 331 -10.25 -17.57 -32.16
N VAL A 332 -10.84 -17.20 -31.02
CA VAL A 332 -12.12 -16.48 -30.97
C VAL A 332 -11.83 -15.01 -30.70
N ARG A 333 -12.15 -14.16 -31.67
CA ARG A 333 -12.05 -12.71 -31.50
C ARG A 333 -13.16 -12.24 -30.55
N LEU A 334 -12.79 -11.66 -29.42
CA LEU A 334 -13.73 -11.15 -28.41
C LEU A 334 -14.07 -9.68 -28.65
N SER A 335 -13.09 -8.89 -29.12
CA SER A 335 -13.27 -7.49 -29.51
C SER A 335 -12.25 -7.10 -30.59
N GLU A 336 -12.21 -5.82 -30.98
CA GLU A 336 -11.17 -5.33 -31.88
C GLU A 336 -9.76 -5.54 -31.32
N GLN A 337 -9.61 -5.44 -30.00
CA GLN A 337 -8.35 -5.43 -29.27
C GLN A 337 -8.10 -6.69 -28.43
N SER A 338 -8.99 -7.69 -28.49
CA SER A 338 -8.88 -8.90 -27.67
C SER A 338 -9.19 -10.19 -28.43
N VAL A 339 -8.33 -11.19 -28.23
CA VAL A 339 -8.44 -12.52 -28.83
C VAL A 339 -8.32 -13.59 -27.76
N SER A 340 -9.19 -14.59 -27.79
CA SER A 340 -9.21 -15.73 -26.87
C SER A 340 -8.77 -17.00 -27.57
N TYR A 341 -7.94 -17.77 -26.88
CA TYR A 341 -7.41 -19.07 -27.30
C TYR A 341 -7.81 -20.11 -26.25
N ALA A 342 -8.45 -21.21 -26.66
CA ALA A 342 -8.71 -22.32 -25.74
C ALA A 342 -7.40 -23.11 -25.52
N VAL A 343 -7.04 -23.37 -24.26
CA VAL A 343 -5.80 -24.05 -23.90
C VAL A 343 -6.09 -25.11 -22.86
N GLY A 344 -6.09 -26.38 -23.26
CA GLY A 344 -6.48 -27.49 -22.38
C GLY A 344 -7.90 -27.31 -21.83
N LYS A 345 -8.04 -27.24 -20.50
CA LYS A 345 -9.33 -27.00 -19.82
C LYS A 345 -9.66 -25.51 -19.60
N GLY A 346 -8.72 -24.62 -19.88
CA GLY A 346 -8.84 -23.18 -19.64
C GLY A 346 -8.68 -22.36 -20.90
N ARG A 347 -8.21 -21.12 -20.75
CA ARG A 347 -8.04 -20.19 -21.87
C ARG A 347 -6.94 -19.16 -21.64
N MET A 348 -6.41 -18.66 -22.75
CA MET A 348 -5.51 -17.50 -22.80
C MET A 348 -6.19 -16.38 -23.57
N ILE A 349 -6.17 -15.16 -23.03
CA ILE A 349 -6.73 -13.94 -23.64
C ILE A 349 -5.57 -12.99 -23.91
N GLU A 350 -5.37 -12.59 -25.16
CA GLU A 350 -4.39 -11.58 -25.53
C GLU A 350 -5.10 -10.22 -25.67
N LEU A 351 -4.58 -9.19 -24.98
CA LEU A 351 -4.97 -7.79 -25.14
C LEU A 351 -3.88 -7.05 -25.90
N SER A 352 -4.24 -6.49 -27.06
CA SER A 352 -3.28 -5.85 -27.97
C SER A 352 -2.84 -4.45 -27.54
N GLU A 353 -3.61 -3.79 -26.67
CA GLU A 353 -3.32 -2.47 -26.13
C GLU A 353 -3.16 -2.51 -24.59
N PRO A 354 -2.41 -1.56 -24.01
CA PRO A 354 -2.36 -1.38 -22.56
C PRO A 354 -3.75 -1.12 -21.98
N VAL A 355 -4.00 -1.59 -20.76
CA VAL A 355 -5.23 -1.23 -20.03
C VAL A 355 -5.08 0.22 -19.55
N THR A 356 -5.79 1.14 -20.19
CA THR A 356 -5.90 2.54 -19.75
C THR A 356 -7.23 2.76 -19.04
N ASP A 357 -7.23 3.61 -18.01
CA ASP A 357 -8.47 4.10 -17.42
C ASP A 357 -9.26 4.85 -18.52
N PRO A 358 -10.53 4.52 -18.77
CA PRO A 358 -11.39 5.35 -19.62
C PRO A 358 -11.74 6.64 -18.87
N GLU A 359 -10.78 7.54 -18.71
CA GLU A 359 -11.03 8.94 -18.34
C GLU A 359 -11.39 9.79 -19.57
#